data_AF-A0A957RLZ7-F1
#
_entry.id   AF-A0A957RLZ7-F1
#
_cell.length_a   1.000
_cell.length_b   1.000
_cell.length_c   1.000
_cell.angle_alpha   90.00
_cell.angle_beta   90.00
_cell.angle_gamma   90.00
#
_symmetry.space_group_name_H-M   'P 1'
#
loop_
_entity.id
_entity.type
_entity.pdbx_description
1 polymer ?
#
loop_
_entity_poly.entity_id
_entity_poly.type
_entity_poly.pdbx_seq_one_letter_code
_entity_poly.pdbx_strand_id
1 'polypeptide(L)'
;MEVSRHVEIRRLPLARARKTFREAYQRVSGVCRTVRGPGMSAGLGQIQILGVNQVAGEKVFTLRFLQGRNPDWVHRPFFARLDPAATWWTDLKPAFGRERFFFDDEAEVSGVSGGWRLEIGDWRMPNL
;
A
#
# COMPACT_ATOMS: atom_id res chain seq x y z
N MET A 1 19.38 -9.91 -32.81
CA MET A 1 18.43 -10.57 -31.88
C MET A 1 18.48 -9.78 -30.58
N GLU A 2 17.62 -8.77 -30.47
CA GLU A 2 17.55 -7.89 -29.32
C GLU A 2 16.60 -8.55 -28.31
N VAL A 3 17.13 -8.97 -27.16
CA VAL A 3 16.30 -9.55 -26.11
C VAL A 3 15.60 -8.40 -25.39
N SER A 4 14.47 -7.96 -25.94
CA SER A 4 13.49 -7.13 -25.24
C SER A 4 12.91 -7.94 -24.09
N ARG A 5 13.65 -8.03 -22.97
CA ARG A 5 13.10 -8.51 -21.70
C ARG A 5 12.09 -7.48 -21.24
N HIS A 6 10.84 -7.71 -21.63
CA HIS A 6 9.69 -7.08 -20.99
C HIS A 6 9.79 -7.47 -19.52
N VAL A 7 10.19 -6.52 -18.67
CA VAL A 7 10.06 -6.69 -17.23
C VAL A 7 8.57 -6.58 -16.95
N GLU A 8 7.87 -7.71 -17.02
CA GLU A 8 6.58 -7.82 -16.37
C GLU A 8 6.79 -7.47 -14.90
N ILE A 9 6.24 -6.35 -14.45
CA ILE A 9 6.22 -5.98 -13.04
C ILE A 9 5.31 -7.00 -12.35
N ARG A 10 5.92 -8.11 -11.95
CA ARG A 10 5.22 -9.28 -11.44
C ARG A 10 4.56 -8.89 -10.12
N ARG A 11 3.23 -8.78 -10.10
CA ARG A 11 2.47 -8.49 -8.88
C ARG A 11 2.70 -9.61 -7.87
N LEU A 12 3.42 -9.30 -6.80
CA LEU A 12 3.73 -10.23 -5.73
C LEU A 12 2.67 -10.09 -4.62
N PRO A 13 2.13 -11.19 -4.10
CA PRO A 13 1.22 -11.11 -2.95
C PRO A 13 1.86 -10.39 -1.77
N LEU A 14 1.10 -9.54 -1.09
CA LEU A 14 1.58 -8.70 0.00
C LEU A 14 2.21 -9.51 1.14
N ALA A 15 1.62 -10.66 1.46
CA ALA A 15 2.17 -11.61 2.43
C ALA A 15 3.55 -12.12 2.03
N ARG A 16 3.75 -12.44 0.74
CA ARG A 16 5.03 -12.92 0.21
C ARG A 16 6.07 -11.81 0.21
N ALA A 17 5.73 -10.61 -0.26
CA ALA A 17 6.62 -9.46 -0.23
C ALA A 17 7.12 -9.17 1.20
N ARG A 18 6.21 -9.20 2.18
CA ARG A 18 6.54 -9.00 3.60
C ARG A 18 7.44 -10.10 4.17
N LYS A 19 7.21 -11.36 3.78
CA LYS A 19 8.03 -12.51 4.20
C LYS A 19 9.44 -12.39 3.64
N THR A 20 9.58 -12.18 2.33
CA THR A 20 10.89 -12.00 1.68
C THR A 20 11.65 -10.81 2.26
N PHE A 21 10.98 -9.68 2.50
CA PHE A 21 11.59 -8.54 3.17
C PHE A 21 12.12 -8.92 4.56
N ARG A 22 11.33 -9.65 5.37
CA ARG A 22 11.74 -10.08 6.72
C ARG A 22 13.00 -10.95 6.68
N GLU A 23 13.00 -11.94 5.79
CA GLU A 23 14.09 -12.90 5.65
C GLU A 23 15.37 -12.21 5.18
N ALA A 24 15.27 -11.30 4.21
CA ALA A 24 16.41 -10.50 3.75
C ALA A 24 16.93 -9.59 4.87
N TYR A 25 16.03 -8.89 5.56
CA TYR A 25 16.38 -7.94 6.62
C TYR A 25 17.05 -8.61 7.84
N GLN A 26 16.75 -9.89 8.10
CA GLN A 26 17.42 -10.69 9.12
C GLN A 26 18.86 -11.08 8.75
N ARG A 27 19.17 -11.18 7.45
CA ARG A 27 20.47 -11.62 6.92
C ARG A 27 21.45 -10.48 6.67
N VAL A 28 21.02 -9.23 6.78
CA VAL A 28 21.89 -8.06 6.60
C VAL A 28 22.40 -7.52 7.93
N SER A 29 23.59 -6.91 7.88
CA SER A 29 24.22 -6.25 9.02
C SER A 29 23.39 -5.05 9.50
N GLY A 30 23.59 -4.62 10.75
CA GLY A 30 22.85 -3.51 11.35
C GLY A 30 22.97 -2.19 10.59
N VAL A 31 24.09 -1.96 9.90
CA VAL A 31 24.34 -0.76 9.08
C VAL A 31 23.36 -0.67 7.90
N CYS A 32 22.94 -1.80 7.35
CA CYS A 32 22.02 -1.87 6.21
C CYS A 32 20.53 -1.80 6.61
N ARG A 33 20.22 -1.69 7.91
CA ARG A 33 18.85 -1.75 8.44
C ARG A 33 18.10 -0.41 8.42
N THR A 34 18.38 0.46 7.47
CA THR A 34 17.70 1.76 7.30
C THR A 34 16.37 1.64 6.53
N VAL A 35 16.20 0.58 5.73
CA VAL A 35 15.01 0.37 4.89
C VAL A 35 13.77 0.08 5.73
N ARG A 36 12.67 0.76 5.39
CA ARG A 36 11.38 0.68 6.10
C ARG A 36 10.38 -0.16 5.30
N GLY A 37 10.50 -1.49 5.38
CA GLY A 37 9.46 -2.45 4.98
C GLY A 37 8.93 -2.35 3.53
N PRO A 38 7.98 -3.21 3.14
CA PRO A 38 7.22 -3.02 1.91
C PRO A 38 6.23 -1.87 2.08
N GLY A 39 6.16 -0.98 1.08
CA GLY A 39 5.19 0.10 1.01
C GLY A 39 4.54 0.19 -0.38
N MET A 40 3.43 0.91 -0.45
CA MET A 40 2.65 1.12 -1.67
C MET A 40 2.04 2.52 -1.68
N SER A 41 2.01 3.11 -2.87
CA SER A 41 1.39 4.41 -3.12
C SER A 41 -0.12 4.26 -3.28
N ALA A 42 -0.89 5.08 -2.58
CA ALA A 42 -2.33 5.19 -2.69
C ALA A 42 -2.71 6.65 -2.98
N GLY A 43 -3.89 6.88 -3.57
CA GLY A 43 -4.41 8.25 -3.78
C GLY A 43 -4.57 9.04 -2.48
N LEU A 44 -4.71 8.33 -1.36
CA LEU A 44 -4.85 8.86 0.00
C LEU A 44 -3.52 9.07 0.72
N GLY A 45 -2.40 8.54 0.20
CA GLY A 45 -1.08 8.62 0.82
C GLY A 45 -0.15 7.43 0.54
N GLN A 46 0.98 7.36 1.24
CA GLN A 46 1.87 6.20 1.21
C GLN A 46 1.51 5.23 2.33
N ILE A 47 1.19 3.99 1.99
CA ILE A 47 0.84 2.94 2.95
C ILE A 47 2.02 1.98 3.10
N GLN A 48 2.36 1.63 4.34
CA GLN A 48 3.40 0.66 4.66
C GLN A 48 2.80 -0.56 5.35
N ILE A 49 3.30 -1.74 4.98
CA ILE A 49 2.96 -3.01 5.63
C ILE A 49 3.92 -3.24 6.80
N LEU A 50 3.40 -3.25 8.02
CA LEU A 50 4.18 -3.57 9.21
C LEU A 50 4.37 -5.07 9.38
N GLY A 51 3.34 -5.88 9.09
CA GLY A 51 3.42 -7.32 9.25
C GLY A 51 2.08 -8.03 9.14
N VAL A 52 2.14 -9.34 9.37
CA VAL A 52 0.96 -10.19 9.58
C VAL A 52 0.93 -10.54 11.06
N ASN A 53 -0.16 -10.22 11.73
CA ASN A 53 -0.37 -10.48 13.15
C ASN A 53 -1.61 -11.35 13.35
N GLN A 54 -1.70 -12.03 14.48
CA GLN A 54 -2.92 -12.72 14.90
C GLN A 54 -3.55 -11.90 16.02
N VAL A 55 -4.76 -11.37 15.79
CA VAL A 55 -5.49 -10.53 16.74
C VAL A 55 -6.89 -11.10 16.87
N ALA A 56 -7.35 -11.31 18.11
CA ALA A 56 -8.67 -11.89 18.39
C ALA A 56 -8.93 -13.22 17.65
N GLY A 57 -7.89 -14.05 17.47
CA GLY A 57 -7.97 -15.34 16.75
C GLY A 57 -7.89 -15.25 15.23
N GLU A 58 -8.02 -14.06 14.62
CA GLU A 58 -7.95 -13.86 13.17
C GLU A 58 -6.55 -13.43 12.73
N LYS A 59 -6.09 -13.92 11.57
CA LYS A 59 -4.86 -13.42 10.93
C LYS A 59 -5.17 -12.14 10.17
N VAL A 60 -4.46 -11.07 10.51
CA VAL A 60 -4.66 -9.73 9.95
C VAL A 60 -3.35 -9.16 9.44
N PHE A 61 -3.41 -8.39 8.35
CA PHE A 61 -2.36 -7.47 7.98
C PHE A 61 -2.41 -6.24 8.88
N THR A 62 -1.25 -5.82 9.38
CA THR A 62 -1.09 -4.54 10.06
C THR A 62 -0.42 -3.57 9.12
N LEU A 63 -1.08 -2.47 8.84
CA LEU A 63 -0.63 -1.42 7.93
C LEU A 63 -0.62 -0.08 8.66
N ARG A 64 0.10 0.91 8.11
CA ARG A 64 0.06 2.31 8.56
C ARG A 64 0.30 3.24 7.39
N PHE A 65 -0.15 4.49 7.51
CA PHE A 65 0.30 5.53 6.59
C PHE A 65 1.68 6.04 6.99
N LEU A 66 2.57 6.17 6.03
CA LEU A 66 3.83 6.92 6.14
C LEU A 66 3.63 8.39 5.79
N GLN A 67 2.74 8.64 4.83
CA GLN A 67 2.30 9.96 4.39
C GLN A 67 0.81 9.84 4.13
N GLY A 68 0.03 10.87 4.47
CA GLY A 68 -1.42 10.91 4.24
C GLY A 68 -1.84 12.33 3.95
N ARG A 69 -2.99 12.50 3.28
CA ARG A 69 -3.58 13.83 3.06
C ARG A 69 -3.98 14.49 4.38
N ASN A 70 -4.49 13.70 5.33
CA ASN A 70 -4.69 14.14 6.70
C ASN A 70 -3.48 13.74 7.57
N PRO A 71 -2.83 14.70 8.27
CA PRO A 71 -1.73 14.41 9.20
C PRO A 71 -2.12 13.43 10.32
N ASP A 72 -3.39 13.38 10.75
CA ASP A 72 -3.86 12.49 11.82
C ASP A 72 -3.84 11.00 11.43
N TRP A 73 -3.73 10.69 10.15
CA TRP A 73 -3.61 9.31 9.67
C TRP A 73 -2.18 8.78 9.75
N VAL A 74 -1.19 9.68 9.76
CA VAL A 74 0.22 9.32 9.68
C VAL A 74 0.61 8.52 10.93
N HIS A 75 1.26 7.38 10.70
CA HIS A 75 1.66 6.42 11.74
C HIS A 75 0.55 5.80 12.58
N ARG A 76 -0.72 6.08 12.29
CA ARG A 76 -1.86 5.38 12.89
C ARG A 76 -1.97 3.96 12.31
N PRO A 77 -1.81 2.89 13.11
CA PRO A 77 -1.92 1.53 12.62
C PRO A 77 -3.38 1.17 12.35
N PHE A 78 -3.62 0.44 11.27
CA PHE A 78 -4.91 -0.14 10.94
C PHE A 78 -4.76 -1.59 10.49
N PHE A 79 -5.87 -2.32 10.58
CA PHE A 79 -5.90 -3.76 10.35
C PHE A 79 -6.76 -4.09 9.15
N ALA A 80 -6.24 -4.95 8.29
CA ALA A 80 -6.96 -5.54 7.19
C ALA A 80 -6.95 -7.06 7.33
N ARG A 81 -8.00 -7.72 6.85
CA ARG A 81 -8.06 -9.18 6.83
C ARG A 81 -6.93 -9.73 5.96
N LEU A 82 -6.30 -10.82 6.40
CA LEU A 82 -5.27 -11.48 5.61
C LEU A 82 -5.90 -12.16 4.39
N ASP A 83 -5.58 -11.64 3.20
CA ASP A 83 -5.83 -12.32 1.93
C ASP A 83 -4.49 -12.77 1.32
N PRO A 84 -4.28 -14.09 1.09
CA PRO A 84 -3.04 -14.62 0.52
C PRO A 84 -2.84 -14.29 -0.96
N ALA A 85 -3.90 -13.91 -1.69
CA ALA A 85 -3.85 -13.53 -3.10
C ALA A 85 -3.79 -12.01 -3.30
N ALA A 86 -4.09 -11.20 -2.27
CA ALA A 86 -4.06 -9.75 -2.37
C ALA A 86 -2.67 -9.24 -2.79
N THR A 87 -2.66 -8.44 -3.83
CA THR A 87 -1.45 -7.84 -4.41
C THR A 87 -1.35 -6.36 -4.11
N TRP A 88 -2.48 -5.72 -3.80
CA TRP A 88 -2.56 -4.30 -3.52
C TRP A 88 -3.51 -4.00 -2.34
N TRP A 89 -3.41 -2.80 -1.77
CA TRP A 89 -4.25 -2.42 -0.62
C TRP A 89 -5.74 -2.36 -0.96
N THR A 90 -6.09 -2.08 -2.22
CA THR A 90 -7.48 -2.05 -2.70
C THR A 90 -8.14 -3.42 -2.69
N ASP A 91 -7.35 -4.49 -2.73
CA ASP A 91 -7.84 -5.87 -2.66
C ASP A 91 -8.20 -6.25 -1.21
N LEU A 92 -7.76 -5.46 -0.23
CA LEU A 92 -7.89 -5.78 1.18
C LEU A 92 -9.22 -5.28 1.75
N LYS A 93 -9.79 -6.10 2.63
CA LYS A 93 -10.98 -5.75 3.42
C LYS A 93 -10.58 -5.37 4.85
N PRO A 94 -11.32 -4.48 5.52
CA PRO A 94 -11.11 -4.21 6.93
C PRO A 94 -11.20 -5.49 7.77
N ALA A 95 -10.37 -5.59 8.82
CA ALA A 95 -10.43 -6.70 9.76
C ALA A 95 -11.61 -6.54 10.75
N PHE A 96 -11.90 -7.59 11.51
CA PHE A 96 -12.88 -7.58 12.61
C PHE A 96 -14.33 -7.28 12.18
N GLY A 97 -14.70 -7.65 10.95
CA GLY A 97 -16.06 -7.48 10.44
C GLY A 97 -16.48 -6.02 10.22
N ARG A 98 -15.52 -5.09 10.15
CA ARG A 98 -15.81 -3.70 9.79
C ARG A 98 -16.10 -3.59 8.29
N GLU A 99 -17.02 -2.70 7.94
CA GLU A 99 -17.38 -2.43 6.54
C GLU A 99 -16.45 -1.44 5.87
N ARG A 100 -15.86 -0.51 6.65
CA ARG A 100 -15.01 0.59 6.17
C ARG A 100 -13.73 0.74 6.98
N PHE A 101 -12.69 1.30 6.34
CA PHE A 101 -11.49 1.79 7.01
C PHE A 101 -11.75 3.16 7.66
N PHE A 102 -10.91 3.53 8.63
CA PHE A 102 -11.06 4.79 9.36
C PHE A 102 -10.87 6.05 8.50
N PHE A 103 -10.32 5.91 7.30
CA PHE A 103 -10.05 7.00 6.36
C PHE A 103 -11.06 7.04 5.20
N ASP A 104 -11.98 6.08 5.09
CA ASP A 104 -12.93 6.03 3.97
C ASP A 104 -13.90 7.22 4.02
N ASP A 105 -14.40 7.57 5.20
CA ASP A 105 -15.35 8.68 5.37
C ASP A 105 -14.73 10.04 4.95
N GLU A 106 -13.46 10.27 5.28
CA GLU A 106 -12.73 11.48 4.89
C GLU A 106 -12.24 11.46 3.44
N ALA A 107 -12.04 10.27 2.85
CA ALA A 107 -11.71 10.10 1.43
C ALA A 107 -12.90 10.48 0.53
N GLU A 108 -14.13 10.16 0.96
CA GLU A 108 -15.36 10.55 0.26
C GLU A 108 -15.55 12.08 0.30
N VAL A 109 -15.33 12.70 1.46
CA VAL A 109 -15.45 14.17 1.62
C VAL A 109 -14.42 14.94 0.79
N SER A 110 -13.22 14.37 0.61
CA SER A 110 -12.15 14.98 -0.19
C SER A 110 -12.25 14.71 -1.70
N GLY A 111 -13.35 14.10 -2.17
CA GLY A 111 -13.65 13.89 -3.59
C GLY A 111 -12.76 12.84 -4.27
N VAL A 112 -12.19 11.90 -3.52
CA VAL A 112 -11.34 10.82 -4.06
C VAL A 112 -12.14 9.53 -4.17
N SER A 113 -13.30 9.57 -4.83
CA SER A 113 -13.97 8.36 -5.30
C SER A 113 -13.30 7.92 -6.60
N GLY A 114 -12.95 6.63 -6.69
CA GLY A 114 -12.09 6.06 -7.72
C GLY A 114 -12.36 6.51 -9.16
N GLY A 115 -11.26 6.69 -9.90
CA GLY A 115 -11.26 6.91 -11.33
C GLY A 115 -10.31 8.05 -11.70
N TRP A 116 -9.14 7.72 -12.22
CA TRP A 116 -8.35 8.66 -13.00
C TRP A 116 -9.12 9.00 -14.28
N ARG A 117 -10.08 9.93 -14.22
CA ARG A 117 -10.47 10.68 -15.41
C ARG A 117 -9.48 11.81 -15.52
N LEU A 118 -8.38 11.53 -16.22
CA LEU A 118 -7.54 12.57 -16.80
C LEU A 118 -8.44 13.36 -17.76
N GLU A 119 -9.08 14.41 -17.25
CA GLU A 119 -9.38 15.55 -18.12
C GLU A 119 -8.02 16.19 -18.38
N ILE A 120 -7.34 15.67 -19.41
CA ILE A 120 -6.21 16.33 -20.02
C ILE A 120 -6.80 17.60 -20.62
N GLY A 121 -6.85 18.65 -19.78
CA GLY A 121 -7.04 20.01 -20.27
C GLY A 121 -6.01 20.22 -21.36
N ASP A 122 -6.52 20.59 -22.53
CA ASP A 122 -5.81 20.78 -23.79
C ASP A 122 -4.57 21.66 -23.58
N TRP A 123 -3.42 21.05 -23.27
CA TRP A 123 -2.15 21.73 -23.06
C TRP A 123 -1.60 22.16 -24.42
N ARG A 124 -2.19 23.20 -24.99
CA ARG A 124 -1.55 24.00 -26.04
C ARG A 124 -0.35 24.71 -25.40
N MET A 125 0.85 24.21 -25.67
CA MET A 125 2.06 25.00 -25.52
C MET A 125 1.94 26.25 -26.37
N PRO A 126 2.08 27.48 -25.83
CA PRO A 126 2.28 28.64 -26.67
C PRO A 126 3.63 28.50 -27.36
N ASN A 127 3.54 28.27 -28.66
CA ASN A 127 4.52 28.34 -29.74
C ASN A 127 5.93 28.80 -29.31
N LEU A 128 6.91 27.90 -29.45
CA LEU A 128 8.31 28.26 -29.68
C LEU A 128 8.65 27.94 -31.12
#